data_AF-A0A945CFS8-F1
#
_entry.id   AF-A0A945CFS8-F1
#
_cell.length_a   1.000
_cell.length_b   1.000
_cell.length_c   1.000
_cell.angle_alpha   90.00
_cell.angle_beta   90.00
_cell.angle_gamma   90.00
#
_symmetry.space_group_name_H-M   'P 1'
#
loop_
_entity.id
_entity.type
_entity.pdbx_description
1 polymer ?
#
loop_
_entity_poly.entity_id
_entity_poly.type
_entity_poly.pdbx_seq_one_letter_code
_entity_poly.pdbx_strand_id
1 'polypeptide(L)'
;MNSKPNILFIITDHTSAQALAPGSQCRTPNLDGLAAEGTRFGRYYTTNAICSPSRASLMTGLFPSTHGMWDCTHTQRSEWVDVPADRFTYFSHHLDRAGYYNAYYGKWHVEQSNKLENFGWHEYDLKCNG
;
A
#
# COMPACT_ATOMS: atom_id res chain seq x y z
N MET A 1 -2.60 23.04 -15.45
CA MET A 1 -2.56 21.87 -14.54
C MET A 1 -1.49 22.15 -13.50
N ASN A 2 -1.75 21.86 -12.22
CA ASN A 2 -0.72 22.00 -11.19
C ASN A 2 0.42 21.00 -11.50
N SER A 3 1.67 21.47 -11.57
CA SER A 3 2.83 20.62 -11.88
C SER A 3 3.16 19.61 -10.77
N LYS A 4 2.50 19.75 -9.61
CA LYS A 4 2.66 18.88 -8.45
C LYS A 4 1.31 18.62 -7.76
N PRO A 5 0.49 17.67 -8.26
CA PRO A 5 -0.82 17.38 -7.70
C PRO A 5 -0.71 16.65 -6.36
N ASN A 6 -1.68 16.82 -5.46
CA ASN A 6 -1.77 15.98 -4.26
C ASN A 6 -2.12 14.53 -4.65
N ILE A 7 -1.43 13.56 -4.06
CA ILE A 7 -1.61 12.14 -4.34
C ILE A 7 -2.18 11.46 -3.09
N LEU A 8 -3.33 10.81 -3.22
CA LEU A 8 -3.96 10.04 -2.15
C LEU A 8 -4.06 8.57 -2.56
N PHE A 9 -3.40 7.69 -1.79
CA PHE A 9 -3.54 6.25 -1.93
C PHE A 9 -4.50 5.71 -0.86
N ILE A 10 -5.57 5.03 -1.31
CA ILE A 10 -6.49 4.31 -0.43
C ILE A 10 -6.28 2.82 -0.67
N ILE A 11 -5.80 2.11 0.35
CA ILE A 11 -5.55 0.67 0.29
C ILE A 11 -6.47 -0.01 1.29
N THR A 12 -7.44 -0.77 0.79
CA THR A 12 -8.33 -1.56 1.65
C THR A 12 -7.68 -2.92 1.96
N ASP A 13 -8.06 -3.52 3.10
CA ASP A 13 -7.59 -4.86 3.48
C ASP A 13 -8.70 -5.89 3.26
N HIS A 14 -8.34 -7.05 2.72
CA HIS A 14 -9.23 -8.19 2.45
C HIS A 14 -10.49 -7.88 1.62
N THR A 15 -10.50 -6.80 0.82
CA THR A 15 -11.64 -6.48 -0.04
C THR A 15 -11.64 -7.36 -1.29
N SER A 16 -12.71 -8.12 -1.49
CA SER A 16 -12.89 -8.89 -2.73
C SER A 16 -13.39 -7.99 -3.87
N ALA A 17 -13.00 -8.31 -5.10
CA ALA A 17 -13.52 -7.63 -6.27
C ALA A 17 -15.05 -7.78 -6.41
N GLN A 18 -15.61 -8.91 -5.92
CA GLN A 18 -17.06 -9.15 -5.94
C GLN A 18 -17.82 -8.19 -5.01
N ALA A 19 -17.22 -7.78 -3.88
CA ALA A 19 -17.84 -6.83 -2.97
C ALA A 19 -18.08 -5.45 -3.63
N LEU A 20 -17.27 -5.09 -4.63
CA LEU A 20 -17.36 -3.82 -5.37
C LEU A 20 -17.95 -4.00 -6.78
N ALA A 21 -18.40 -5.20 -7.14
CA ALA A 21 -18.97 -5.47 -8.45
C ALA A 21 -20.36 -4.82 -8.59
N PRO A 22 -20.76 -4.38 -9.80
CA PRO A 22 -22.14 -3.97 -10.04
C PRO A 22 -23.13 -5.08 -9.63
N GLY A 23 -24.15 -4.71 -8.85
CA GLY A 23 -25.12 -5.68 -8.30
C GLY A 23 -24.68 -6.38 -7.01
N SER A 24 -23.51 -6.04 -6.45
CA SER A 24 -23.13 -6.43 -5.09
C SER A 24 -24.16 -5.97 -4.06
N GLN A 25 -24.34 -6.76 -3.00
CA GLN A 25 -25.16 -6.37 -1.85
C GLN A 25 -24.44 -5.38 -0.92
N CYS A 26 -23.12 -5.23 -1.05
CA CYS A 26 -22.36 -4.26 -0.28
C CYS A 26 -22.72 -2.83 -0.72
N ARG A 27 -22.95 -1.95 0.26
CA ARG A 27 -23.26 -0.54 0.01
C ARG A 27 -21.97 0.28 0.09
N THR A 28 -21.50 0.78 -1.05
CA THR A 28 -20.22 1.51 -1.14
C THR A 28 -20.36 2.88 -1.82
N PRO A 29 -21.32 3.73 -1.40
CA PRO A 29 -21.68 4.96 -2.15
C PRO A 29 -20.51 5.90 -2.43
N ASN A 30 -19.54 6.02 -1.52
CA ASN A 30 -18.37 6.87 -1.71
C ASN A 30 -17.39 6.28 -2.74
N LEU A 31 -17.17 4.96 -2.74
CA LEU A 31 -16.33 4.30 -3.74
C LEU A 31 -17.03 4.26 -5.10
N ASP A 32 -18.35 4.09 -5.12
CA ASP A 32 -19.17 4.12 -6.33
C ASP A 32 -19.11 5.50 -6.99
N GLY A 33 -19.18 6.58 -6.18
CA GLY A 33 -18.99 7.95 -6.64
C GLY A 33 -17.60 8.20 -7.24
N LEU A 34 -16.54 7.78 -6.54
CA LEU A 34 -15.16 7.87 -7.05
C LEU A 34 -14.99 7.10 -8.38
N ALA A 35 -15.63 5.94 -8.52
CA ALA A 35 -15.56 5.15 -9.74
C ALA A 35 -16.37 5.77 -10.89
N ALA A 36 -17.47 6.47 -10.60
CA ALA A 36 -18.32 7.13 -11.60
C ALA A 36 -17.68 8.41 -12.17
N GLU A 37 -16.91 9.14 -11.35
CA GLU A 37 -16.21 10.37 -11.75
C GLU A 37 -14.76 10.11 -12.21
N GLY A 38 -14.25 8.90 -12.00
CA GLY A 38 -12.88 8.51 -12.29
C GLY A 38 -12.76 7.38 -13.31
N THR A 39 -11.67 6.63 -13.21
CA THR A 39 -11.38 5.49 -14.08
C THR A 39 -11.49 4.19 -13.29
N ARG A 40 -12.38 3.29 -13.73
CA ARG A 40 -12.50 1.94 -13.18
C ARG A 40 -11.71 0.93 -14.01
N PHE A 41 -10.74 0.27 -13.38
CA PHE A 41 -9.98 -0.81 -14.01
C PHE A 41 -10.76 -2.13 -13.92
N GLY A 42 -11.20 -2.67 -15.06
CA GLY A 42 -11.87 -3.99 -15.12
C GLY A 42 -10.91 -5.19 -14.96
N ARG A 43 -9.60 -4.94 -15.06
CA ARG A 43 -8.53 -5.93 -14.89
C ARG A 43 -7.42 -5.32 -14.03
N TYR A 44 -7.49 -5.56 -12.73
CA TYR A 44 -6.46 -5.18 -11.77
C TYR A 44 -6.09 -6.41 -10.94
N TYR A 45 -4.82 -6.55 -10.58
CA TYR A 45 -4.30 -7.72 -9.90
C TYR A 45 -3.30 -7.30 -8.84
N THR A 46 -3.33 -7.97 -7.68
CA THR A 46 -2.22 -7.93 -6.72
C THR A 46 -1.15 -8.93 -7.14
N THR A 47 0.12 -8.65 -6.81
CA THR A 47 1.23 -9.57 -7.11
C THR A 47 1.18 -10.85 -6.28
N ASN A 48 0.44 -10.83 -5.16
CA ASN A 48 0.25 -11.95 -4.27
C ASN A 48 -1.14 -11.84 -3.59
N ALA A 49 -1.71 -12.97 -3.16
CA ALA A 49 -2.96 -13.01 -2.39
C ALA A 49 -2.75 -12.71 -0.89
N ILE A 50 -1.51 -12.75 -0.41
CA ILE A 50 -1.13 -12.46 0.98
C ILE A 50 -0.82 -10.97 1.14
N CYS A 51 -1.26 -10.37 2.25
CA CYS A 51 -1.18 -8.93 2.49
C CYS A 51 0.26 -8.38 2.51
N SER A 52 1.19 -8.95 3.27
CA SER A 52 2.58 -8.47 3.33
C SER A 52 3.31 -8.45 1.98
N PRO A 53 3.38 -9.55 1.20
CA PRO A 53 4.02 -9.53 -0.11
C PRO A 53 3.34 -8.58 -1.09
N SER A 54 2.00 -8.51 -1.09
CA SER A 54 1.25 -7.58 -1.94
C SER A 54 1.59 -6.11 -1.62
N ARG A 55 1.64 -5.74 -0.33
CA ARG A 55 2.03 -4.40 0.13
C ARG A 55 3.49 -4.10 -0.20
N ALA A 56 4.41 -5.04 0.05
CA ALA A 56 5.81 -4.87 -0.29
C ALA A 56 6.03 -4.64 -1.79
N SER A 57 5.31 -5.38 -2.65
CA SER A 57 5.36 -5.16 -4.09
C SER A 57 4.79 -3.81 -4.50
N LEU A 58 3.67 -3.37 -3.90
CA LEU A 58 3.11 -2.04 -4.15
C LEU A 58 4.10 -0.93 -3.79
N MET A 59 4.78 -1.09 -2.64
CA MET A 59 5.69 -0.10 -2.10
C MET A 59 7.00 0.01 -2.89
N THR A 60 7.53 -1.11 -3.37
CA THR A 60 8.83 -1.19 -4.06
C THR A 60 8.73 -1.21 -5.59
N GLY A 61 7.56 -1.55 -6.14
CA GLY A 61 7.38 -1.82 -7.57
C GLY A 61 7.99 -3.15 -8.04
N LEU A 62 8.39 -4.03 -7.11
CA LEU A 62 9.08 -5.29 -7.40
C LEU A 62 8.19 -6.51 -7.10
N PHE A 63 8.47 -7.64 -7.73
CA PHE A 63 7.79 -8.90 -7.40
C PHE A 63 8.29 -9.50 -6.09
N PRO A 64 7.49 -10.36 -5.42
CA PRO A 64 7.90 -11.10 -4.22
C PRO A 64 9.22 -11.87 -4.39
N SER A 65 9.48 -12.39 -5.59
CA SER A 65 10.74 -13.05 -5.94
C SER A 65 11.97 -12.15 -5.88
N THR A 66 11.81 -10.84 -6.00
CA THR A 66 12.90 -9.87 -5.97
C THR A 66 13.10 -9.30 -4.56
N HIS A 67 12.02 -8.88 -3.91
CA HIS A 67 12.11 -8.27 -2.57
C HIS A 67 12.19 -9.29 -1.43
N GLY A 68 11.85 -10.56 -1.68
CA GLY A 68 12.06 -11.68 -0.75
C GLY A 68 11.01 -11.85 0.35
N MET A 69 9.98 -11.00 0.38
CA MET A 69 8.83 -11.16 1.28
C MET A 69 7.89 -12.21 0.66
N TRP A 70 7.80 -13.37 1.28
CA TRP A 70 6.97 -14.49 0.81
C TRP A 70 5.74 -14.77 1.67
N ASP A 71 5.73 -14.29 2.91
CA ASP A 71 4.68 -14.55 3.89
C ASP A 71 4.43 -13.31 4.76
N CYS A 72 3.48 -13.37 5.69
CA CYS A 72 3.16 -12.29 6.60
C CYS A 72 4.29 -12.02 7.59
N THR A 73 4.55 -10.74 7.90
CA THR A 73 5.61 -10.41 8.88
C THR A 73 5.35 -10.98 10.28
N HIS A 74 4.09 -11.25 10.66
CA HIS A 74 3.75 -11.81 11.97
C HIS A 74 3.76 -13.35 12.01
N THR A 75 3.97 -14.04 10.89
CA THR A 75 4.01 -15.52 10.83
C THR A 75 5.43 -16.08 10.81
N GLN A 76 6.43 -15.23 10.54
CA GLN A 76 7.84 -15.62 10.40
C GLN A 76 8.73 -14.67 11.19
N ARG A 77 10.01 -15.05 11.39
CA ARG A 77 10.99 -14.14 12.01
C ARG A 77 11.36 -13.04 11.02
N SER A 78 11.59 -11.82 11.52
CA SER A 78 11.84 -10.63 10.72
C SER A 78 12.97 -10.79 9.71
N GLU A 79 14.02 -11.56 10.04
CA GLU A 79 15.17 -11.76 9.15
C GLU A 79 14.82 -12.50 7.84
N TRP A 80 13.68 -13.19 7.80
CA TRP A 80 13.25 -13.99 6.66
C TRP A 80 12.25 -13.29 5.75
N VAL A 81 11.50 -12.33 6.29
CA VAL A 81 10.34 -11.76 5.61
C VAL A 81 10.39 -10.25 5.49
N ASP A 82 11.03 -9.52 6.40
CA ASP A 82 11.04 -8.07 6.34
C ASP A 82 11.71 -7.56 5.06
N VAL A 83 11.17 -6.48 4.48
CA VAL A 83 11.84 -5.75 3.41
C VAL A 83 12.52 -4.51 4.02
N PRO A 84 13.86 -4.51 4.16
CA PRO A 84 14.57 -3.41 4.82
C PRO A 84 14.56 -2.12 4.00
N ALA A 85 14.54 -0.98 4.69
CA ALA A 85 14.50 0.35 4.09
C ALA A 85 15.72 0.67 3.21
N ASP A 86 16.89 0.12 3.56
CA ASP A 86 18.17 0.36 2.88
C ASP A 86 18.41 -0.58 1.69
N ARG A 87 17.57 -1.62 1.53
CA ARG A 87 17.71 -2.62 0.47
C ARG A 87 17.09 -2.19 -0.85
N PHE A 88 16.00 -1.44 -0.82
CA PHE A 88 15.24 -1.03 -2.01
C PHE A 88 14.82 0.43 -1.93
N THR A 89 14.56 1.03 -3.08
CA THR A 89 13.89 2.34 -3.13
C THR A 89 12.38 2.14 -3.18
N TYR A 90 11.68 2.81 -2.28
CA TYR A 90 10.22 2.77 -2.14
C TYR A 90 9.61 3.93 -2.95
N PHE A 91 8.34 3.82 -3.39
CA PHE A 91 7.70 4.92 -4.12
C PHE A 91 7.63 6.21 -3.27
N SER A 92 7.52 6.08 -1.95
CA SER A 92 7.57 7.18 -0.99
C SER A 92 8.91 7.92 -1.03
N HIS A 93 10.04 7.23 -1.20
CA HIS A 93 11.34 7.89 -1.41
C HIS A 93 11.36 8.71 -2.71
N HIS A 94 10.70 8.22 -3.77
CA HIS A 94 10.59 8.99 -5.02
C HIS A 94 9.73 10.25 -4.83
N LEU A 95 8.63 10.14 -4.09
CA LEU A 95 7.77 11.28 -3.75
C LEU A 95 8.50 12.30 -2.86
N ASP A 96 9.22 11.83 -1.85
CA ASP A 96 10.02 12.69 -0.98
C ASP A 96 11.10 13.46 -1.76
N ARG A 97 11.85 12.78 -2.64
CA ARG A 97 12.83 13.45 -3.53
C ARG A 97 12.19 14.45 -4.50
N ALA A 98 10.92 14.26 -4.87
CA ALA A 98 10.14 15.23 -5.64
C ALA A 98 9.55 16.36 -4.75
N GLY A 99 9.90 16.38 -3.46
CA GLY A 99 9.55 17.37 -2.45
C GLY A 99 8.15 17.20 -1.87
N TYR A 100 7.50 16.05 -2.03
CA TYR A 100 6.19 15.81 -1.42
C TYR A 100 6.30 15.64 0.08
N TYR A 101 5.29 16.12 0.81
CA TYR A 101 5.13 15.77 2.22
C TYR A 101 4.32 14.47 2.31
N ASN A 102 4.97 13.38 2.67
CA ASN A 102 4.36 12.06 2.69
C ASN A 102 3.82 11.73 4.09
N ALA A 103 2.55 11.33 4.17
CA ALA A 103 1.94 10.84 5.40
C ALA A 103 1.34 9.43 5.20
N TYR A 104 1.42 8.56 6.22
CA TYR A 104 0.93 7.18 6.17
C TYR A 104 0.06 6.83 7.38
N TYR A 105 -1.18 6.41 7.13
CA TYR A 105 -2.09 6.01 8.22
C TYR A 105 -2.63 4.61 7.98
N GLY A 106 -2.50 3.77 9.00
CA GLY A 106 -3.03 2.41 9.05
C GLY A 106 -1.99 1.31 8.89
N LYS A 107 -2.41 0.17 8.33
CA LYS A 107 -1.65 -1.08 8.41
C LYS A 107 -0.44 -1.08 7.46
N TRP A 108 0.77 -1.01 8.03
CA TRP A 108 2.03 -1.06 7.27
C TRP A 108 2.33 -2.47 6.72
N HIS A 109 2.74 -3.39 7.59
CA HIS A 109 2.90 -4.82 7.30
C HIS A 109 3.93 -5.18 6.20
N VAL A 110 4.96 -4.35 6.02
CA VAL A 110 6.10 -4.56 5.09
C VAL A 110 7.42 -4.85 5.85
N GLU A 111 7.48 -4.53 7.14
CA GLU A 111 8.55 -4.86 8.09
C GLU A 111 8.04 -4.69 9.53
N GLN A 112 8.85 -5.01 10.55
CA GLN A 112 8.42 -5.08 11.95
C GLN A 112 8.93 -3.97 12.87
N SER A 113 9.91 -3.17 12.46
CA SER A 113 10.46 -2.06 13.25
C SER A 113 9.49 -0.91 13.46
N ASN A 114 8.49 -0.74 12.56
CA ASN A 114 7.51 0.35 12.58
C ASN A 114 8.13 1.76 12.48
N LYS A 115 9.35 1.85 11.93
CA LYS A 115 10.09 3.11 11.73
C LYS A 115 9.93 3.59 10.30
N LEU A 116 8.75 4.12 9.98
CA LEU A 116 8.36 4.52 8.62
C LEU A 116 9.15 5.73 8.10
N GLU A 117 9.79 6.50 8.98
CA GLU A 117 10.73 7.56 8.60
C GLU A 117 11.87 7.04 7.71
N ASN A 118 12.30 5.79 7.91
CA ASN A 118 13.33 5.16 7.06
C ASN A 118 12.81 4.87 5.64
N PHE A 119 11.50 4.85 5.45
CA PHE A 119 10.83 4.55 4.18
C PHE A 119 10.35 5.83 3.49
N GLY A 120 10.75 7.02 3.95
CA GLY A 120 10.37 8.30 3.32
C GLY A 120 8.97 8.78 3.69
N TRP A 121 8.44 8.36 4.85
CA TRP A 121 7.21 8.91 5.43
C TRP A 121 7.56 9.94 6.50
N HIS A 122 7.02 11.16 6.39
CA HIS A 122 7.29 12.25 7.34
C HIS A 122 6.36 12.23 8.55
N GLU A 123 5.14 11.73 8.35
CA GLU A 123 4.13 11.59 9.38
C GLU A 123 3.48 10.22 9.22
N TYR A 124 3.26 9.51 10.33
CA TYR A 124 2.56 8.24 10.25
C TYR A 124 1.91 7.82 11.58
N ASP A 125 0.77 7.14 11.47
CA ASP A 125 0.16 6.40 12.57
C ASP A 125 -0.22 4.99 12.09
N LEU A 126 0.41 3.98 12.69
CA LEU A 126 0.17 2.58 12.35
C LEU A 126 -0.94 1.93 13.17
N LYS A 127 -1.38 2.58 14.25
CA LYS A 127 -2.32 1.98 15.20
C LYS A 127 -3.77 2.33 14.88
N CYS A 128 -4.05 3.24 13.94
CA CYS A 128 -5.40 3.77 13.71
C CYS A 128 -6.09 4.13 15.04
N ASN A 129 -5.32 4.63 16.00
CA ASN A 129 -5.86 5.03 17.29
C ASN A 129 -6.27 6.49 17.10
N GLY A 130 -7.51 6.69 16.64
CA GLY A 130 -8.13 8.01 16.62
C GLY A 130 -8.11 8.68 17.99
#